data_AF-G0HFJ1-F1
#
_entry.id   AF-G0HFJ1-F1
#
_cell.length_a   1.000
_cell.length_b   1.000
_cell.length_c   1.000
_cell.angle_alpha   90.00
_cell.angle_beta   90.00
_cell.angle_gamma   90.00
#
_symmetry.space_group_name_H-M   'P 1'
#
loop_
_entity.id
_entity.type
_entity.pdbx_description
1 polymer ?
#
loop_
_entity_poly.entity_id
_entity_poly.type
_entity_poly.pdbx_seq_one_letter_code
_entity_poly.pdbx_strand_id
1 'polypeptide(L)'
;MRKQPWSDKRERQYEHIRDGLEQRGRSEDTAEEIAECTVNKERAQAGEAKEASATSTQDKSASKRAGPALARGPQGRTRDELYADAKRLGIDGRSTMDKDEFERAVHRGERRD
;
A
#
# COMPACT_ATOMS: atom_id res chain seq x y z
N MET A 1 -1.10 -28.79 7.14
CA MET A 1 0.01 -27.91 6.76
C MET A 1 1.27 -28.72 6.54
N ARG A 2 1.86 -28.69 5.34
CA ARG A 2 3.19 -29.30 5.12
C ARG A 2 4.22 -28.46 5.86
N LYS A 3 5.08 -29.07 6.67
CA LYS A 3 6.18 -28.33 7.31
C LYS A 3 7.13 -27.85 6.22
N GLN A 4 7.11 -26.55 5.96
CA GLN A 4 8.01 -25.94 4.99
C GLN A 4 9.44 -25.95 5.55
N PRO A 5 10.49 -26.11 4.72
CA PRO A 5 11.88 -26.13 5.18
C PRO A 5 12.37 -24.70 5.46
N TRP A 6 11.73 -24.04 6.41
CA TRP A 6 12.05 -22.69 6.85
C TRP A 6 12.94 -22.73 8.08
N SER A 7 13.73 -21.67 8.28
CA SER A 7 14.39 -21.46 9.56
C SER A 7 13.38 -20.94 10.58
N ASP A 8 13.66 -21.13 11.87
CA ASP A 8 12.81 -20.62 12.96
C ASP A 8 12.51 -19.11 12.84
N LYS A 9 13.41 -18.34 12.21
CA LYS A 9 13.19 -16.91 11.94
C LYS A 9 12.06 -16.70 10.93
N ARG A 10 12.04 -17.50 9.87
CA ARG A 10 11.07 -17.41 8.77
C ARG A 10 9.72 -17.98 9.17
N GLU A 11 9.70 -19.00 10.03
CA GLU A 11 8.45 -19.51 10.63
C GLU A 11 7.75 -18.43 11.47
N ARG A 12 8.47 -17.76 12.39
CA ARG A 12 7.90 -16.66 13.17
C ARG A 12 7.39 -15.50 12.31
N GLN A 13 8.11 -15.21 11.22
CA GLN A 13 7.69 -14.17 10.28
C GLN A 13 6.41 -14.55 9.53
N TYR A 14 6.30 -15.82 9.11
CA TYR A 14 5.10 -16.36 8.50
C TYR A 14 3.89 -16.22 9.43
N GLU A 15 4.02 -16.71 10.67
CA GLU A 15 2.95 -16.63 11.69
C GLU A 15 2.53 -15.17 11.93
N HIS A 16 3.50 -14.27 12.12
CA HIS A 16 3.22 -12.85 12.33
C HIS A 16 2.42 -12.21 11.18
N ILE A 17 2.75 -12.56 9.93
CA ILE A 17 2.05 -12.03 8.75
C ILE A 17 0.65 -12.63 8.65
N ARG A 18 0.52 -13.95 8.79
CA ARG A 18 -0.77 -14.66 8.72
C ARG A 18 -1.73 -14.12 9.77
N ASP A 19 -1.33 -14.15 11.04
CA ASP A 19 -2.16 -13.73 12.16
C ASP A 19 -2.52 -12.24 12.02
N GLY A 20 -1.61 -11.41 11.52
CA GLY A 20 -1.88 -10.00 11.26
C GLY A 20 -2.86 -9.76 10.11
N LEU A 21 -2.95 -10.66 9.12
CA LEU A 21 -3.91 -10.57 8.02
C LEU A 21 -5.29 -11.07 8.43
N GLU A 22 -5.36 -12.14 9.21
CA GLU A 22 -6.60 -12.64 9.81
C GLU A 22 -7.24 -11.59 10.73
N GLN A 23 -6.45 -10.94 11.58
CA GLN A 23 -6.91 -9.83 12.42
C GLN A 23 -7.46 -8.64 11.61
N ARG A 24 -7.02 -8.49 10.35
CA ARG A 24 -7.51 -7.48 9.40
C ARG A 24 -8.70 -7.97 8.57
N GLY A 25 -9.25 -9.14 8.88
CA GLY A 25 -10.45 -9.71 8.25
C GLY A 25 -10.20 -10.48 6.97
N ARG A 26 -8.95 -10.91 6.67
CA ARG A 26 -8.69 -11.87 5.59
C ARG A 26 -9.05 -13.28 6.04
N SER A 27 -9.49 -14.13 5.10
CA SER A 27 -9.67 -15.56 5.37
C SER A 27 -8.32 -16.21 5.65
N GLU A 28 -8.34 -17.28 6.46
CA GLU A 28 -7.17 -18.09 6.81
C GLU A 28 -6.40 -18.51 5.55
N ASP A 29 -7.06 -19.16 4.58
CA ASP A 29 -6.42 -19.58 3.32
C ASP A 29 -5.68 -18.44 2.60
N THR A 30 -6.30 -17.25 2.52
CA THR A 30 -5.70 -16.08 1.88
C THR A 30 -4.55 -15.50 2.72
N ALA A 31 -4.68 -15.50 4.04
CA ALA A 31 -3.63 -15.05 4.95
C ALA A 31 -2.41 -15.98 4.87
N GLU A 32 -2.63 -17.30 4.82
CA GLU A 32 -1.59 -18.31 4.65
C GLU A 32 -0.86 -18.13 3.32
N GLU A 33 -1.58 -17.98 2.21
CA GLU A 33 -0.99 -17.80 0.88
C GLU A 33 -0.13 -16.53 0.82
N ILE A 34 -0.64 -15.41 1.35
CA ILE A 34 0.09 -14.14 1.36
C ILE A 34 1.34 -14.24 2.24
N ALA A 35 1.23 -14.87 3.41
CA ALA A 35 2.35 -15.07 4.32
C ALA A 35 3.44 -15.97 3.69
N GLU A 36 3.05 -17.08 3.06
CA GLU A 36 3.95 -17.99 2.33
C GLU A 36 4.68 -17.25 1.21
N CYS A 37 3.94 -16.52 0.37
CA CYS A 37 4.49 -15.76 -0.76
C CYS A 37 5.49 -14.70 -0.27
N THR A 38 5.17 -13.99 0.81
CA THR A 38 6.03 -12.95 1.38
C THR A 38 7.34 -13.54 1.91
N VAL A 39 7.26 -14.61 2.70
CA VAL A 39 8.44 -15.27 3.26
C VAL A 39 9.30 -15.90 2.16
N ASN A 40 8.70 -16.57 1.17
CA ASN A 40 9.45 -17.16 0.06
C ASN A 40 10.19 -16.09 -0.76
N LYS A 41 9.58 -14.92 -0.99
CA LYS A 41 10.25 -13.81 -1.65
C LYS A 41 11.46 -13.31 -0.86
N GLU A 42 11.31 -13.10 0.45
CA GLU A 42 12.43 -12.65 1.28
C GLU A 42 13.55 -13.68 1.36
N ARG A 43 13.22 -14.97 1.41
CA ARG A 43 14.22 -16.05 1.36
C ARG A 43 14.99 -16.04 0.05
N ALA A 44 14.31 -15.85 -1.08
CA ALA A 44 14.97 -15.73 -2.38
C ALA A 44 15.92 -14.53 -2.42
N GLN A 45 15.50 -13.37 -1.89
CA GLN A 45 16.34 -12.16 -1.85
C GLN A 45 17.54 -12.27 -0.89
N ALA A 46 17.38 -13.02 0.21
CA ALA A 46 18.44 -13.27 1.17
C ALA A 46 19.39 -14.41 0.77
N GLY A 47 19.10 -15.14 -0.33
CA GLY A 47 19.87 -16.31 -0.75
C GLY A 47 19.61 -17.56 0.10
N GLU A 48 18.54 -17.59 0.89
CA GLU A 48 18.13 -18.71 1.75
C GLU A 48 17.28 -19.76 1.00
N ALA A 49 16.88 -19.46 -0.24
CA ALA A 49 16.08 -20.36 -1.08
C ALA A 49 17.01 -21.21 -1.98
N LYS A 50 16.72 -22.51 -2.06
CA LYS A 50 17.44 -23.45 -2.96
C LYS A 50 17.23 -23.11 -4.43
N GLU A 51 16.02 -22.64 -4.75
CA GLU A 51 15.62 -22.20 -6.09
C GLU A 51 15.11 -20.77 -5.98
N ALA A 52 15.59 -19.90 -6.87
CA ALA A 52 15.21 -18.50 -6.91
C ALA A 52 15.08 -18.04 -8.36
N SER A 53 13.96 -17.40 -8.69
CA SER A 53 13.76 -16.77 -9.99
C SER A 53 14.41 -15.38 -10.02
N ALA A 54 14.82 -14.92 -11.20
CA ALA A 54 15.36 -13.56 -11.38
C ALA A 54 14.38 -12.47 -10.92
N THR A 55 13.08 -12.68 -11.08
CA THR A 55 12.04 -11.76 -10.61
C THR A 55 11.94 -11.75 -9.09
N SER A 56 12.13 -12.89 -8.40
CA SER A 56 12.14 -12.91 -6.93
C SER A 56 13.36 -12.18 -6.35
N THR A 57 14.52 -12.25 -7.00
CA THR A 57 15.78 -11.68 -6.51
C THR A 57 16.00 -10.21 -6.91
N GLN A 58 15.61 -9.80 -8.12
CA GLN A 58 15.84 -8.44 -8.63
C GLN A 58 14.69 -7.46 -8.38
N ASP A 59 13.49 -7.94 -8.07
CA ASP A 59 12.36 -7.08 -7.75
C ASP A 59 12.50 -6.42 -6.37
N LYS A 60 11.84 -5.28 -6.16
CA LYS A 60 11.84 -4.57 -4.88
C LYS A 60 11.21 -5.45 -3.80
N SER A 61 11.81 -5.49 -2.61
CA SER A 61 11.23 -6.19 -1.45
C SER A 61 9.86 -5.60 -1.08
N ALA A 62 9.00 -6.38 -0.42
CA ALA A 62 7.67 -5.94 -0.01
C ALA A 62 7.73 -4.61 0.78
N SER A 63 8.68 -4.50 1.73
CA SER A 63 8.90 -3.31 2.55
C SER A 63 9.36 -2.09 1.73
N LYS A 64 10.16 -2.29 0.67
CA LYS A 64 10.59 -1.19 -0.23
C LYS A 64 9.51 -0.77 -1.21
N ARG A 65 8.58 -1.67 -1.59
CA ARG A 65 7.39 -1.31 -2.37
C ARG A 65 6.44 -0.43 -1.56
N ALA A 66 6.34 -0.66 -0.26
CA ALA A 66 5.59 0.17 0.68
C ALA A 66 6.28 1.52 1.02
N GLY A 67 7.20 2.01 0.17
CA GLY A 67 7.90 3.28 0.35
C GLY A 67 6.95 4.48 0.52
N PRO A 68 7.48 5.68 0.84
CA PRO A 68 6.76 6.82 1.45
C PRO A 68 5.48 7.30 0.76
N ALA A 69 5.21 6.87 -0.48
CA ALA A 69 3.92 7.02 -1.15
C ALA A 69 2.74 6.35 -0.40
N LEU A 70 2.98 5.28 0.37
CA LEU A 70 1.94 4.55 1.12
C LEU A 70 1.88 4.91 2.62
N ALA A 71 2.80 5.75 3.12
CA ALA A 71 2.91 6.09 4.54
C ALA A 71 1.97 7.23 4.99
N ARG A 72 1.31 7.91 4.05
CA ARG A 72 0.28 8.89 4.35
C ARG A 72 -1.06 8.18 4.22
N GLY A 73 -1.84 8.13 5.29
CA GLY A 73 -3.25 7.72 5.23
C GLY A 73 -4.04 8.60 4.24
N PRO A 74 -5.37 8.46 4.14
CA PRO A 74 -6.16 9.28 3.22
C PRO A 74 -5.98 10.78 3.56
N GLN A 75 -5.07 11.47 2.85
CA GLN A 75 -4.65 12.84 3.15
C GLN A 75 -5.64 13.89 2.60
N GLY A 76 -6.91 13.49 2.46
CA GLY A 76 -7.88 14.21 1.64
C GLY A 76 -7.44 14.33 0.18
N ARG A 77 -8.16 15.16 -0.58
CA ARG A 77 -7.77 15.53 -1.94
C ARG A 77 -6.46 16.31 -1.90
N THR A 78 -5.57 16.07 -2.86
CA THR A 78 -4.36 16.84 -3.08
C THR A 78 -4.71 18.23 -3.66
N ARG A 79 -3.80 19.20 -3.55
CA ARG A 79 -4.01 20.54 -4.12
C ARG A 79 -4.28 20.50 -5.62
N ASP A 80 -3.62 19.60 -6.35
CA ASP A 80 -3.77 19.49 -7.80
C ASP A 80 -5.13 18.91 -8.19
N GLU A 81 -5.62 17.93 -7.44
CA GLU A 81 -6.99 17.40 -7.59
C GLU A 81 -8.03 18.50 -7.32
N LEU A 82 -7.84 19.26 -6.24
CA LEU A 82 -8.71 20.38 -5.87
C LEU A 82 -8.68 21.52 -6.91
N TYR A 83 -7.52 21.79 -7.53
CA TYR A 83 -7.41 22.76 -8.63
C TYR A 83 -8.17 22.29 -9.87
N ALA A 84 -8.11 21.00 -10.19
CA ALA A 84 -8.87 20.42 -11.30
C ALA A 84 -10.38 20.46 -11.03
N ASP A 85 -10.81 20.23 -9.79
CA ASP A 85 -12.21 20.39 -9.36
C ASP A 85 -12.66 21.85 -9.48
N ALA A 86 -11.87 22.79 -8.96
CA ALA A 86 -12.14 24.22 -9.06
C ALA A 86 -12.23 24.69 -10.52
N LYS A 87 -11.40 24.15 -11.41
CA LYS A 87 -11.47 24.41 -12.86
C LYS A 87 -12.76 23.88 -13.47
N ARG A 88 -13.20 22.68 -13.09
CA ARG A 88 -14.46 22.07 -13.57
C ARG A 88 -15.69 22.86 -13.12
N LEU A 89 -15.68 23.33 -11.87
CA LEU A 89 -16.74 24.12 -11.25
C LEU A 89 -16.71 25.62 -11.64
N GLY A 90 -15.81 26.03 -12.54
CA GLY A 90 -15.71 27.42 -13.00
C GLY A 90 -15.35 28.42 -11.90
N ILE A 91 -14.59 28.01 -10.88
CA ILE A 91 -14.23 28.88 -9.76
C ILE A 91 -13.16 29.89 -10.21
N ASP A 92 -13.49 31.17 -10.08
CA ASP A 92 -12.58 32.29 -10.34
C ASP A 92 -11.55 32.45 -9.21
N GLY A 93 -10.37 32.98 -9.54
CA GLY A 93 -9.27 33.11 -8.56
C GLY A 93 -8.57 31.80 -8.21
N ARG A 94 -8.92 30.68 -8.88
CA ARG A 94 -8.28 29.36 -8.69
C ARG A 94 -6.75 29.34 -8.82
N SER A 95 -6.13 30.28 -9.53
CA SER A 95 -4.66 30.30 -9.70
C SER A 95 -3.93 30.83 -8.46
N THR A 96 -4.62 31.56 -7.59
CA THR A 96 -4.04 32.18 -6.38
C THR A 96 -4.42 31.45 -5.09
N MET A 97 -5.35 30.49 -5.17
CA MET A 97 -5.84 29.78 -3.98
C MET A 97 -4.80 28.81 -3.39
N ASP A 98 -4.76 28.76 -2.07
CA ASP A 98 -4.10 27.69 -1.33
C ASP A 98 -4.98 26.43 -1.22
N LYS A 99 -4.43 25.36 -0.63
CA LYS A 99 -5.14 24.08 -0.53
C LYS A 99 -6.46 24.20 0.24
N ASP A 100 -6.45 24.90 1.37
CA ASP A 100 -7.61 25.02 2.26
C ASP A 100 -8.70 25.90 1.61
N GLU A 101 -8.28 26.91 0.86
CA GLU A 101 -9.15 27.73 0.03
C GLU A 101 -9.81 26.92 -1.08
N PHE A 102 -9.07 26.03 -1.76
CA PHE A 102 -9.70 25.14 -2.73
C PHE A 102 -10.69 24.17 -2.08
N GLU A 103 -10.36 23.56 -0.94
CA GLU A 103 -11.29 22.65 -0.25
C GLU A 103 -12.62 23.35 0.05
N ARG A 104 -12.57 24.58 0.57
CA ARG A 104 -13.76 25.39 0.85
C ARG A 104 -14.51 25.81 -0.40
N ALA A 105 -13.80 26.21 -1.46
CA ALA A 105 -14.38 26.70 -2.70
C ALA A 105 -15.04 25.56 -3.49
N VAL A 106 -14.34 24.43 -3.64
CA VAL A 106 -14.84 23.21 -4.28
C VAL A 106 -16.04 22.67 -3.53
N HIS A 107 -15.98 22.53 -2.20
CA HIS A 107 -17.12 22.09 -1.40
C HIS A 107 -18.34 23.02 -1.54
N ARG A 108 -18.13 24.33 -1.75
CA ARG A 108 -19.23 25.27 -2.00
C ARG A 108 -19.79 25.14 -3.42
N GLY A 109 -18.93 24.92 -4.43
CA GLY A 109 -19.32 24.69 -5.81
C GLY A 109 -20.10 23.38 -5.98
N GLU A 110 -19.62 22.29 -5.38
CA GLU A 110 -20.27 20.97 -5.40
C GLU A 110 -21.68 20.95 -4.77
N ARG A 111 -22.03 21.92 -3.92
CA ARG A 111 -23.38 22.05 -3.34
C ARG A 111 -24.32 22.95 -4.13
N ARG A 112 -23.83 23.56 -5.22
CA ARG A 112 -24.56 24.54 -6.02
C ARG A 112 -25.00 24.00 -7.39
N ASP A 113 -24.35 22.95 -7.87
CA ASP A 113 -24.79 22.08 -8.97
C ASP A 113 -25.74 20.99 -8.48
#